data_AF-A0A7M3Z6A5-F1
#
_entry.id   AF-A0A7M3Z6A5-F1
#
_cell.length_a   1.000
_cell.length_b   1.000
_cell.length_c   1.000
_cell.angle_alpha   90.00
_cell.angle_beta   90.00
_cell.angle_gamma   90.00
#
_symmetry.space_group_name_H-M   'P 1'
#
loop_
_entity.id
_entity.type
_entity.pdbx_description
1 polymer ?
#
loop_
_entity_poly.entity_id
_entity_poly.type
_entity_poly.pdbx_seq_one_letter_code
_entity_poly.pdbx_strand_id
1 'polypeptide(L)'
;MQMQLINVLRDINEDMERGRVYLPLDILDSHNITTEMLRSGNVANTLAWKGFMVEYLEVIKRHQSSANQLFGYLDGRARVQPEIMADAYTSILSEIVRRSGDVFSHPVRLSKVRKVMLGVRLSLRKLRARIFA
;
A
#
# COMPACT_ATOMS: atom_id res chain seq x y z
N MET A 1 -6.46 -2.75 -8.11
CA MET A 1 -5.88 -3.84 -7.31
C MET A 1 -4.76 -3.38 -6.37
N GLN A 2 -3.67 -2.76 -6.84
CA GLN A 2 -2.53 -2.38 -5.98
C GLN A 2 -2.92 -1.66 -4.68
N MET A 3 -3.88 -0.72 -4.75
CA MET A 3 -4.26 0.12 -3.63
C MET A 3 -4.95 -0.69 -2.53
N GLN A 4 -5.76 -1.68 -2.92
CA GLN A 4 -6.45 -2.54 -1.96
C GLN A 4 -5.48 -3.48 -1.25
N LEU A 5 -4.49 -4.03 -1.95
CA LEU A 5 -3.46 -4.86 -1.33
C LEU A 5 -2.65 -4.09 -0.27
N ILE A 6 -2.40 -2.80 -0.52
CA ILE A 6 -1.73 -1.91 0.44
C ILE A 6 -2.66 -1.56 1.61
N ASN A 7 -3.96 -1.34 1.36
CA ASN A 7 -4.94 -1.14 2.43
C ASN A 7 -5.02 -2.34 3.38
N VAL A 8 -5.04 -3.56 2.83
CA VAL A 8 -5.04 -4.80 3.63
C VAL A 8 -3.87 -4.85 4.62
N LEU A 9 -2.68 -4.41 4.23
CA LEU A 9 -1.55 -4.30 5.16
C LEU A 9 -1.71 -3.14 6.14
N ARG A 10 -2.13 -1.98 5.66
CA ARG A 10 -2.24 -0.75 6.47
C ARG A 10 -3.26 -0.89 7.60
N ASP A 11 -4.37 -1.55 7.30
CA ASP A 11 -5.56 -1.61 8.15
C ASP A 11 -5.69 -2.97 8.87
N ILE A 12 -4.64 -3.81 8.82
CA ILE A 12 -4.67 -5.18 9.35
C ILE A 12 -5.14 -5.25 10.80
N ASN A 13 -4.68 -4.36 11.69
CA ASN A 13 -5.12 -4.35 13.09
C ASN A 13 -6.62 -4.06 13.22
N GLU A 14 -7.13 -3.05 12.51
CA GLU A 14 -8.55 -2.69 12.54
C GLU A 14 -9.44 -3.82 11.97
N ASP A 15 -8.95 -4.50 10.93
CA ASP A 15 -9.64 -5.65 10.36
C ASP A 15 -9.63 -6.85 11.31
N MET A 16 -8.51 -7.13 11.96
CA MET A 16 -8.37 -8.19 12.95
C MET A 16 -9.26 -7.96 14.18
N GLU A 17 -9.36 -6.73 14.67
CA GLU A 17 -10.27 -6.32 15.76
C GLU A 17 -11.74 -6.61 15.42
N ARG A 18 -12.08 -6.54 14.12
CA ARG A 18 -13.42 -6.88 13.60
C ARG A 18 -13.57 -8.36 13.24
N GLY A 19 -12.58 -9.19 13.54
CA GLY A 19 -12.58 -10.63 13.25
C GLY A 19 -12.37 -10.96 11.77
N ARG A 20 -11.75 -10.07 10.98
CA ARG A 20 -11.55 -10.23 9.54
C ARG A 20 -10.07 -10.38 9.19
N VAL A 21 -9.77 -11.24 8.22
CA VAL A 21 -8.43 -11.43 7.66
C VAL A 21 -8.53 -11.35 6.14
N TYR A 22 -7.84 -10.40 5.52
CA TYR A 22 -7.82 -10.23 4.06
C TYR A 22 -6.46 -10.55 3.42
N LEU A 23 -5.47 -10.95 4.23
CA LEU A 23 -4.19 -11.41 3.71
C LEU A 23 -4.37 -12.76 2.98
N PRO A 24 -3.59 -13.04 1.93
CA PRO A 24 -3.63 -14.32 1.23
C PRO A 24 -3.22 -15.45 2.16
N LEU A 25 -4.14 -16.38 2.43
CA LEU A 25 -3.94 -17.48 3.39
C LEU A 25 -2.87 -18.47 2.90
N ASP A 26 -2.81 -18.71 1.59
CA ASP A 26 -1.81 -19.56 0.95
C ASP A 26 -0.37 -19.04 1.17
N ILE A 27 -0.17 -17.71 1.07
CA ILE A 27 1.13 -17.08 1.35
C ILE A 27 1.39 -17.05 2.87
N LEU A 28 0.38 -16.85 3.71
CA LEU A 28 0.57 -16.94 5.16
C LEU A 28 1.03 -18.35 5.58
N ASP A 29 0.36 -19.38 5.05
CA ASP A 29 0.64 -20.78 5.34
C ASP A 29 2.03 -21.20 4.85
N SER A 30 2.49 -20.71 3.69
CA SER A 30 3.84 -21.00 3.16
C SER A 30 4.96 -20.47 4.07
N HIS A 31 4.69 -19.42 4.86
CA HIS A 31 5.60 -18.87 5.87
C HIS A 31 5.30 -19.36 7.30
N ASN A 32 4.40 -20.35 7.46
CA ASN A 32 3.95 -20.89 8.75
C ASN A 32 3.32 -19.83 9.69
N ILE A 33 2.58 -18.88 9.13
CA ILE A 33 1.91 -17.81 9.89
C ILE A 33 0.43 -18.15 10.03
N THR A 34 -0.02 -18.35 11.26
CA THR A 34 -1.45 -18.56 11.54
C THR A 34 -2.17 -17.23 11.78
N THR A 35 -3.49 -17.21 11.59
CA THR A 35 -4.32 -16.03 11.88
C THR A 35 -4.26 -15.59 13.35
N GLU A 36 -4.09 -16.54 14.27
CA GLU A 36 -3.92 -16.29 15.70
C GLU A 36 -2.61 -15.56 15.99
N MET A 37 -1.52 -15.88 15.26
CA MET A 37 -0.26 -15.14 15.39
C MET A 37 -0.42 -13.67 14.98
N LEU A 38 -1.23 -13.39 13.94
CA LEU A 38 -1.54 -12.03 13.51
C LEU A 38 -2.27 -11.25 14.63
N ARG A 39 -3.21 -11.88 15.35
CA ARG A 39 -3.92 -11.23 16.48
C ARG A 39 -2.98 -10.82 17.61
N SER A 40 -1.93 -11.59 17.86
CA SER A 40 -0.99 -11.31 18.95
C SER A 40 -0.09 -10.10 18.68
N GLY A 41 0.04 -9.64 17.43
CA GLY A 41 0.95 -8.55 17.03
C GLY A 41 2.45 -8.87 17.10
N ASN A 42 2.85 -9.88 17.88
CA ASN A 42 4.25 -10.30 18.07
C ASN A 42 4.90 -10.83 16.79
N VAL A 43 4.09 -11.20 15.79
CA VAL A 43 4.55 -11.73 14.50
C VAL A 43 5.40 -10.72 13.72
N ALA A 44 5.22 -9.41 13.93
CA ALA A 44 5.87 -8.33 13.17
C ALA A 44 7.41 -8.42 13.13
N ASN A 45 8.03 -8.95 14.19
CA ASN A 45 9.48 -9.03 14.33
C ASN A 45 10.07 -10.38 13.90
N THR A 46 9.23 -11.34 13.52
CA THR A 46 9.64 -12.71 13.18
C THR A 46 10.25 -12.78 11.77
N LEU A 47 11.10 -13.79 11.54
CA LEU A 47 11.61 -14.08 10.19
C LEU A 47 10.50 -14.53 9.23
N ALA A 48 9.51 -15.27 9.74
CA ALA A 48 8.32 -15.67 8.99
C ALA A 48 7.59 -14.46 8.40
N TRP A 49 7.29 -13.45 9.24
CA TRP A 49 6.66 -12.22 8.76
C TRP A 49 7.49 -11.47 7.73
N LYS A 50 8.82 -11.38 7.93
CA LYS A 50 9.72 -10.74 6.96
C LYS A 50 9.69 -11.48 5.62
N GLY A 51 9.66 -12.82 5.63
CA GLY A 51 9.49 -13.65 4.44
C GLY A 51 8.16 -13.38 3.73
N PHE A 52 7.06 -13.41 4.47
CA PHE A 52 5.73 -13.08 3.97
C PHE A 52 5.71 -11.68 3.33
N MET A 53 6.30 -10.68 3.99
CA MET A 53 6.35 -9.32 3.49
C MET A 53 7.12 -9.20 2.18
N VAL A 54 8.24 -9.92 2.01
CA VAL A 54 8.97 -9.94 0.74
C VAL A 54 8.07 -10.45 -0.39
N GLU A 55 7.41 -11.58 -0.19
CA GLU A 55 6.55 -12.19 -1.22
C GLU A 55 5.32 -11.35 -1.53
N TYR A 56 4.64 -10.83 -0.51
CA TYR A 56 3.45 -10.01 -0.66
C TYR A 56 3.76 -8.65 -1.32
N LEU A 57 4.93 -8.06 -1.04
CA LEU A 57 5.39 -6.85 -1.72
C LEU A 57 5.64 -7.08 -3.22
N GLU A 58 6.12 -8.26 -3.61
CA GLU A 58 6.24 -8.61 -5.03
C GLU A 58 4.89 -8.72 -5.73
N VAL A 59 3.86 -9.25 -5.05
CA VAL A 59 2.47 -9.24 -5.55
C VAL A 59 2.01 -7.80 -5.78
N ILE A 60 2.22 -6.90 -4.82
CA ILE A 60 1.86 -5.48 -4.94
C ILE A 60 2.58 -4.84 -6.14
N LYS A 61 3.89 -5.05 -6.28
CA LYS A 61 4.69 -4.49 -7.38
C LYS A 61 4.20 -4.95 -8.75
N ARG A 62 3.82 -6.23 -8.91
CA ARG A 62 3.23 -6.75 -10.15
C ARG A 62 1.95 -6.00 -10.51
N HIS A 63 1.06 -5.80 -9.53
CA HIS A 63 -0.15 -5.00 -9.74
C HIS A 63 0.14 -3.52 -9.99
N GLN A 64 1.19 -2.95 -9.40
CA GLN A 64 1.62 -1.57 -9.68
C GLN A 64 2.08 -1.41 -11.12
N SER A 65 2.92 -2.33 -11.60
CA SER A 65 3.41 -2.33 -12.98
C SER A 65 2.24 -2.40 -13.97
N SER A 66 1.31 -3.32 -13.74
CA SER A 66 0.10 -3.46 -14.57
C SER A 66 -0.78 -2.20 -14.53
N ALA A 67 -1.02 -1.60 -13.36
CA ALA A 67 -1.82 -0.38 -13.25
C ALA A 67 -1.17 0.83 -13.95
N ASN A 68 0.16 0.96 -13.87
CA ASN A 68 0.88 2.07 -14.49
C ASN A 68 0.77 2.05 -16.02
N GLN A 69 0.69 0.87 -16.64
CA GLN A 69 0.46 0.74 -18.08
C GLN A 69 -0.91 1.29 -18.50
N LEU A 70 -1.91 1.22 -17.61
CA LEU A 70 -3.27 1.69 -17.90
C LEU A 70 -3.39 3.21 -17.94
N PHE A 71 -2.50 3.95 -17.26
CA PHE A 71 -2.55 5.41 -17.26
C PHE A 71 -2.38 5.99 -18.66
N GLY A 72 -1.60 5.35 -19.54
CA GLY A 72 -1.42 5.77 -20.93
C GLY A 72 -2.72 5.85 -21.74
N TYR A 73 -3.74 5.08 -21.37
CA TYR A 73 -5.03 5.05 -22.05
C TYR A 73 -6.03 6.10 -21.54
N LEU A 74 -5.71 6.79 -20.44
CA LEU A 74 -6.53 7.88 -19.92
C LEU A 74 -6.13 9.20 -20.60
N ASP A 75 -7.12 10.06 -20.86
CA ASP A 75 -6.86 11.42 -21.29
C ASP A 75 -6.07 12.19 -20.22
N GLY A 76 -5.34 13.23 -20.65
CA GLY A 76 -4.41 13.95 -19.79
C GLY A 76 -5.06 14.56 -18.54
N ARG A 77 -6.36 14.93 -18.59
CA ARG A 77 -7.08 15.47 -17.43
C ARG A 77 -7.56 14.36 -16.50
N ALA A 78 -8.17 13.29 -17.03
CA ALA A 78 -8.65 12.16 -16.24
C ALA A 78 -7.52 11.36 -15.59
N ARG A 79 -6.32 11.35 -16.19
CA ARG A 79 -5.13 10.65 -15.67
C ARG A 79 -4.59 11.23 -14.35
N VAL A 80 -4.75 12.54 -14.13
CA VAL A 80 -4.12 13.24 -13.00
C VAL A 80 -4.53 12.66 -11.64
N GLN A 81 -5.81 12.38 -11.45
CA GLN A 81 -6.32 11.92 -10.15
C GLN A 81 -5.88 10.47 -9.83
N PRO A 82 -6.04 9.48 -10.74
CA PRO A 82 -5.51 8.13 -10.55
C PRO A 82 -4.00 8.09 -10.27
N GLU A 83 -3.19 8.88 -11.00
CA GLU A 83 -1.75 8.93 -10.76
C GLU A 83 -1.41 9.45 -9.36
N ILE A 84 -2.08 10.51 -8.91
CA ILE A 84 -1.83 11.07 -7.58
C ILE A 84 -2.26 10.09 -6.49
N MET A 85 -3.34 9.34 -6.69
CA MET A 85 -3.68 8.24 -5.79
C MET A 85 -2.59 7.16 -5.81
N ALA A 86 -2.10 6.75 -6.98
CA ALA A 86 -1.02 5.76 -7.06
C ALA A 86 0.25 6.24 -6.34
N ASP A 87 0.63 7.51 -6.47
CA ASP A 87 1.75 8.13 -5.75
C ASP A 87 1.54 8.11 -4.23
N ALA A 88 0.33 8.41 -3.77
CA ALA A 88 -0.02 8.40 -2.35
C ALA A 88 0.10 7.00 -1.75
N TYR A 89 -0.45 5.99 -2.44
CA TYR A 89 -0.36 4.59 -2.02
C TYR A 89 1.07 4.05 -2.08
N THR A 90 1.85 4.43 -3.09
CA THR A 90 3.28 4.10 -3.16
C THR A 90 4.06 4.69 -1.99
N SER A 91 3.65 5.88 -1.52
CA SER A 91 4.24 6.50 -0.33
C SER A 91 3.87 5.75 0.96
N ILE A 92 2.65 5.21 1.06
CA ILE A 92 2.25 4.35 2.19
C ILE A 92 3.07 3.06 2.17
N LEU A 93 3.17 2.40 1.02
CA LEU A 93 3.96 1.19 0.86
C LEU A 93 5.44 1.41 1.25
N SER A 94 6.01 2.54 0.82
CA SER A 94 7.38 2.92 1.19
C SER A 94 7.56 3.08 2.70
N GLU A 95 6.54 3.59 3.40
CA GLU A 95 6.56 3.70 4.87
C GLU A 95 6.48 2.31 5.54
N ILE A 96 5.68 1.38 5.00
CA ILE A 96 5.65 -0.02 5.46
C ILE A 96 7.03 -0.66 5.32
N VAL A 97 7.66 -0.52 4.16
CA VAL A 97 9.00 -1.05 3.88
C VAL A 97 10.06 -0.43 4.80
N ARG A 98 10.00 0.90 5.02
CA ARG A 98 10.91 1.62 5.93
C ARG A 98 10.84 1.10 7.37
N ARG A 99 9.70 0.56 7.78
CA ARG A 99 9.48 -0.06 9.09
C ARG A 99 9.79 -1.56 9.09
N SER A 100 10.49 -2.06 8.09
CA SER A 100 10.78 -3.50 7.92
C SER A 100 9.51 -4.36 7.90
N GLY A 101 8.40 -3.80 7.42
CA GLY A 101 7.11 -4.46 7.37
C GLY A 101 6.33 -4.45 8.68
N ASP A 102 6.77 -3.72 9.71
CA ASP A 102 5.98 -3.54 10.93
C ASP A 102 4.75 -2.66 10.68
N VAL A 103 3.61 -3.34 10.56
CA VAL A 103 2.26 -2.76 10.41
C VAL A 103 1.41 -2.92 11.67
N PHE A 104 1.94 -3.61 12.70
CA PHE A 104 1.18 -3.98 13.90
C PHE A 104 1.41 -2.98 15.04
N SER A 105 2.64 -2.49 15.23
CA SER A 105 2.98 -1.66 16.40
C SER A 105 2.31 -0.29 16.38
N HIS A 106 2.23 0.34 15.20
CA HIS A 106 1.66 1.68 15.03
C HIS A 106 0.96 1.82 13.68
N PRO A 107 -0.17 2.54 13.61
CA PRO A 107 -0.84 2.81 12.35
C PRO A 107 0.12 3.39 11.30
N VAL A 108 0.09 2.82 10.10
CA VAL A 108 0.90 3.31 8.98
C VAL A 108 0.23 4.53 8.39
N ARG A 109 0.82 5.71 8.61
CA ARG A 109 0.29 7.00 8.17
C ARG A 109 1.35 7.81 7.45
N LEU A 110 0.94 8.54 6.41
CA LEU A 110 1.79 9.54 5.78
C LEU A 110 2.03 10.72 6.73
N SER A 111 3.27 11.21 6.78
CA SER A 111 3.61 12.43 7.51
C SER A 111 2.87 13.65 6.95
N LYS A 112 2.64 14.67 7.78
CA LYS A 112 1.98 15.92 7.36
C LYS A 112 2.69 16.55 6.15
N VAL A 113 4.03 16.55 6.17
CA VAL A 113 4.87 17.04 5.07
C VAL A 113 4.58 16.28 3.77
N ARG A 114 4.49 14.96 3.83
CA ARG A 114 4.25 14.14 2.63
C ARG A 114 2.84 14.36 2.07
N LYS A 115 1.84 14.57 2.92
CA LYS A 115 0.48 14.96 2.50
C LYS A 115 0.48 16.31 1.78
N VAL A 116 1.19 17.31 2.31
CA VAL A 116 1.32 18.64 1.69
C VAL A 116 2.02 18.52 0.34
N MET A 117 3.13 17.78 0.24
CA MET A 117 3.85 17.57 -1.02
C MET A 117 2.96 16.92 -2.08
N LEU A 118 2.17 15.91 -1.71
CA LEU A 118 1.20 15.28 -2.62
C LEU A 118 0.13 16.29 -3.09
N GLY A 119 -0.36 17.15 -2.20
CA GLY A 119 -1.32 18.21 -2.53
C GLY A 119 -0.74 19.24 -3.51
N VAL A 120 0.48 19.70 -3.28
CA VAL A 120 1.18 20.63 -4.19
C VAL A 120 1.37 19.98 -5.57
N ARG A 121 1.83 18.73 -5.61
CA ARG A 121 2.01 17.97 -6.86
C ARG A 121 0.72 17.82 -7.64
N LEU A 122 -0.39 17.53 -6.96
CA LEU A 122 -1.73 17.44 -7.56
C LEU A 122 -2.13 18.77 -8.20
N SER A 123 -1.97 19.89 -7.47
CA SER A 123 -2.31 21.23 -7.98
C SER A 123 -1.50 21.59 -9.23
N LEU A 124 -0.19 21.30 -9.22
CA LEU A 124 0.69 21.54 -10.37
C LEU A 124 0.30 20.68 -11.58
N ARG A 125 0.03 19.38 -11.40
CA ARG A 125 -0.40 18.48 -12.48
C ARG A 125 -1.76 18.89 -13.05
N LYS A 126 -2.73 19.28 -12.20
CA LYS A 126 -4.02 19.81 -12.64
C LYS A 126 -3.88 21.08 -13.47
N LEU A 127 -3.03 22.02 -13.01
CA LEU A 127 -2.77 23.26 -13.75
C LEU A 127 -2.15 22.95 -15.13
N ARG A 128 -1.14 22.09 -15.16
CA ARG A 128 -0.50 21.65 -16.41
C ARG A 128 -1.51 20.98 -17.36
N ALA A 129 -2.30 20.04 -16.86
CA ALA A 129 -3.31 19.37 -17.67
C ALA A 129 -4.43 20.31 -18.16
N ARG A 130 -4.67 21.45 -17.50
CA ARG A 130 -5.61 22.48 -18.01
C ARG A 130 -5.00 23.34 -19.11
N ILE A 131 -3.70 23.62 -19.03
CA ILE A 131 -3.00 24.49 -20.00
C ILE A 131 -2.67 23.73 -21.29
N PHE A 132 -2.36 22.43 -21.19
CA PHE A 132 -1.86 21.61 -22.30
C PHE A 132 -2.86 20.56 -22.82
N ALA A 133 -4.15 20.64 -22.45
CA ALA A 133 -5.21 19.74 -22.94
C ALA A 133 -6.40 20.52 -23.48
#